data_AF-A0A1G6B2V3-F1
#
_entry.id   AF-A0A1G6B2V3-F1
#
_cell.length_a   1.000
_cell.length_b   1.000
_cell.length_c   1.000
_cell.angle_alpha   90.00
_cell.angle_beta   90.00
_cell.angle_gamma   90.00
#
_symmetry.space_group_name_H-M   'P 1'
#
loop_
_entity.id
_entity.type
_entity.pdbx_description
1 polymer ?
#
loop_
_entity_poly.entity_id
_entity_poly.type
_entity_poly.pdbx_seq_one_letter_code
_entity_poly.pdbx_strand_id
1 'polypeptide(L)' 'MKTRTMEIAELLDILPDEDVSLVNALIKKLVLAWDRDFVKVTPKEQRILEQSEEEMKNGIFVTEEEMWN' A
#
# COMPACT_ATOMS: atom_id res chain seq x y z
N MET A 1 4.99 -10.22 7.07
CA MET A 1 4.50 -10.57 5.71
C MET A 1 3.97 -11.99 5.76
N LYS A 2 2.89 -12.36 5.06
CA LYS A 2 2.42 -13.76 5.06
C LYS A 2 3.49 -14.64 4.37
N THR A 3 3.72 -15.87 4.83
CA THR A 3 4.72 -16.80 4.27
C THR A 3 4.54 -17.02 2.76
N ARG A 4 3.30 -17.25 2.32
CA ARG A 4 2.95 -17.37 0.91
C ARG A 4 3.24 -16.13 0.06
N THR A 5 3.30 -14.94 0.66
CA THR A 5 3.64 -13.72 -0.08
C THR A 5 5.12 -13.69 -0.43
N MET A 6 5.99 -14.21 0.43
CA MET A 6 7.43 -14.35 0.13
C MET A 6 7.66 -15.37 -0.98
N GLU A 7 7.02 -16.53 -0.88
CA GLU A 7 7.10 -17.59 -1.91
C GLU A 7 6.66 -17.07 -3.29
N ILE A 8 5.57 -16.29 -3.36
CA ILE A 8 5.12 -15.69 -4.62
C ILE A 8 6.13 -14.67 -5.16
N ALA A 9 6.73 -13.86 -4.29
CA ALA A 9 7.73 -12.87 -4.71
C ALA A 9 9.00 -13.54 -5.26
N GLU A 10 9.48 -14.60 -4.61
CA GLU A 10 10.61 -15.41 -5.09
C GLU A 10 10.31 -16.08 -6.43
N LEU A 11 9.09 -16.59 -6.61
CA LEU A 11 8.66 -17.18 -7.89
C LEU A 11 8.53 -16.13 -9.00
N LEU A 12 8.15 -14.89 -8.67
CA LEU A 12 8.08 -13.80 -9.65
C LEU A 12 9.47 -13.37 -10.13
N ASP A 13 10.47 -13.42 -9.24
CA ASP A 13 11.84 -12.95 -9.53
C ASP A 13 12.59 -13.86 -10.51
N ILE A 14 12.18 -15.13 -10.62
CA ILE A 14 12.77 -16.11 -11.55
C ILE A 14 12.09 -16.13 -12.92
N LEU A 15 10.98 -15.40 -13.11
CA LEU A 15 10.24 -15.41 -14.37
C LEU A 15 10.93 -14.55 -15.44
N PRO A 16 10.82 -14.92 -16.72
CA PRO A 16 11.16 -14.03 -17.83
C PRO A 16 10.33 -12.74 -17.81
N ASP A 17 10.89 -11.64 -18.31
CA ASP A 17 10.25 -10.30 -18.29
C ASP A 17 8.84 -10.26 -18.91
N GLU A 18 8.61 -11.08 -19.95
CA GLU A 18 7.31 -11.19 -20.62
C GLU A 18 6.24 -11.79 -19.70
N ASP A 19 6.60 -12.82 -18.92
CA ASP A 19 5.72 -13.47 -17.96
C ASP A 19 5.48 -12.57 -16.72
N VAL A 20 6.51 -11.86 -16.26
CA VAL A 20 6.37 -10.85 -15.18
C VAL A 20 5.36 -9.78 -15.57
N SER A 21 5.40 -9.33 -16.83
CA SER A 21 4.46 -8.33 -17.35
C SER A 21 3.03 -8.83 -17.35
N LEU A 22 2.80 -10.10 -17.72
CA LEU A 22 1.49 -10.73 -17.67
C LEU A 22 0.98 -10.85 -16.23
N VAL A 23 1.81 -11.32 -15.30
CA VAL A 23 1.42 -11.47 -13.90
C VAL A 23 1.12 -10.11 -13.26
N ASN A 24 1.91 -9.08 -13.56
CA ASN A 24 1.64 -7.71 -13.11
C ASN A 24 0.28 -7.20 -13.59
N ALA A 25 -0.06 -7.43 -14.87
CA ALA A 25 -1.37 -7.06 -15.41
C ALA A 25 -2.52 -7.80 -14.71
N LEU A 26 -2.33 -9.08 -14.37
CA LEU A 26 -3.31 -9.86 -13.61
C LEU A 26 -3.47 -9.33 -12.19
N ILE A 27 -2.37 -9.09 -11.47
CA ILE A 27 -2.38 -8.54 -10.10
C ILE A 27 -3.11 -7.19 -10.08
N LYS A 28 -2.81 -6.29 -11.03
CA LYS A 28 -3.52 -5.01 -11.14
C LYS A 28 -5.03 -5.18 -11.30
N LYS A 29 -5.49 -6.12 -12.13
CA LYS A 29 -6.93 -6.42 -12.27
C LYS A 29 -7.54 -6.95 -10.97
N LEU A 30 -6.82 -7.81 -10.26
CA LEU A 30 -7.27 -8.34 -8.97
C LEU A 30 -7.37 -7.25 -7.91
N VAL A 31 -6.39 -6.34 -7.86
CA VAL A 31 -6.40 -5.17 -6.97
C VAL A 31 -7.57 -4.26 -7.32
N LEU A 32 -7.79 -3.93 -8.59
CA LEU A 32 -8.93 -3.10 -9.03
C LEU A 32 -10.29 -3.75 -8.74
N ALA A 33 -10.39 -5.07 -8.84
CA ALA A 33 -11.62 -5.79 -8.49
C ALA A 33 -11.85 -5.82 -6.97
N TRP A 34 -10.78 -5.93 -6.19
CA TRP A 34 -10.83 -5.93 -4.73
C TRP A 34 -11.08 -4.54 -4.14
N ASP A 35 -10.48 -3.51 -4.73
CA ASP A 35 -10.57 -2.12 -4.34
C ASP A 35 -10.55 -1.21 -5.57
N ARG A 36 -11.75 -0.95 -6.11
CA ARG A 36 -11.93 -0.21 -7.36
C ARG A 36 -11.57 1.26 -7.24
N ASP A 37 -11.83 1.84 -6.08
CA ASP A 37 -11.67 3.27 -5.83
C ASP A 37 -10.45 3.57 -4.94
N PHE A 38 -9.57 2.57 -4.73
CA PHE A 38 -8.34 2.67 -3.93
C PHE A 38 -8.55 3.22 -2.51
N VAL A 39 -9.74 2.99 -1.94
CA VAL A 39 -10.15 3.51 -0.63
C VAL A 39 -9.91 2.50 0.49
N LYS A 40 -9.58 1.25 0.17
CA LYS A 40 -9.28 0.22 1.17
C LYS A 40 -7.83 0.34 1.61
N VAL A 41 -7.67 0.92 2.78
CA VAL A 41 -6.40 0.95 3.49
C VAL A 41 -6.02 -0.44 3.98
N THR A 42 -4.74 -0.77 3.89
CA THR A 42 -4.20 -1.92 4.60
C THR A 42 -4.33 -1.71 6.12
N PRO A 43 -4.33 -2.77 6.94
CA PRO A 43 -4.36 -2.61 8.41
C PRO A 43 -3.16 -1.84 8.98
N LYS A 44 -2.08 -1.66 8.21
CA LYS A 44 -0.96 -0.80 8.60
C LYS A 44 -1.29 0.66 8.33
N GLU A 45 -1.76 0.98 7.12
CA GLU A 45 -2.17 2.34 6.75
C GLU A 45 -3.33 2.83 7.59
N GLN A 46 -4.29 1.97 7.92
CA GLN A 46 -5.38 2.29 8.84
C GLN A 46 -4.86 2.76 10.20
N ARG A 47 -3.90 2.03 10.79
CA ARG A 47 -3.30 2.42 12.08
C ARG A 47 -2.55 3.74 12.01
N ILE A 48 -1.89 4.01 10.88
CA ILE A 48 -1.20 5.29 10.67
C ILE A 48 -2.22 6.42 10.60
N LEU A 49 -3.33 6.24 9.88
CA LEU A 49 -4.40 7.24 9.80
C LEU A 49 -5.06 7.48 11.17
N GLU A 50 -5.39 6.43 11.91
CA GLU A 50 -5.94 6.54 13.26
C GLU A 50 -4.99 7.30 14.19
N GLN A 51 -3.69 7.00 14.15
CA GLN A 51 -2.67 7.72 14.90
C GLN A 51 -2.61 9.20 14.49
N SER A 52 -2.58 9.50 13.18
CA SER A 52 -2.55 10.88 12.70
C SER A 52 -3.82 11.66 13.07
N GLU A 53 -4.99 11.00 13.11
CA GLU A 53 -6.23 11.63 13.60
C GLU A 53 -6.16 11.96 15.09
N GLU A 54 -5.57 11.09 15.91
CA GLU A 54 -5.34 11.35 17.34
C GLU A 54 -4.34 12.48 17.56
N GLU A 55 -3.23 12.47 16.83
CA GLU A 55 -2.21 13.53 16.85
C GLU A 55 -2.84 14.88 16.47
N MET A 56 -3.63 14.94 15.40
CA MET A 56 -4.33 16.15 15.00
C MET A 56 -5.33 16.65 16.05
N LYS A 57 -6.12 15.76 16.68
CA LYS A 57 -7.03 16.11 17.79
C LYS A 57 -6.28 16.65 19.00
N ASN A 58 -5.08 16.15 19.26
CA ASN A 58 -4.22 16.59 20.35
C ASN A 58 -3.39 17.84 20.01
N GLY A 59 -3.57 18.42 18.81
CA GLY A 59 -2.82 19.59 18.36
C GLY A 59 -1.37 19.29 17.97
N ILE A 60 -1.02 18.01 17.80
CA ILE A 60 0.28 17.54 17.35
C ILE A 60 0.24 17.47 15.82
N PHE A 61 0.29 18.63 15.18
CA PHE A 61 0.43 18.74 13.74
C PHE A 61 1.32 19.94 13.40
N VAL A 62 1.91 19.91 12.22
CA VAL A 62 2.69 21.01 11.67
C VAL A 62 1.88 21.67 10.57
N THR A 63 1.84 23.00 10.58
CA THR A 63 1.20 23.78 9.53
C THR A 63 2.06 23.81 8.28
N GLU A 64 1.46 24.15 7.14
CA GLU A 64 2.20 24.34 5.90
C GLU A 64 3.32 25.38 6.05
N GLU A 65 3.03 26.50 6.73
CA GLU A 65 4.01 27.55 7.01
C GLU A 65 5.18 27.05 7.87
N GLU A 66 4.95 26.18 8.87
CA GLU A 66 6.01 25.59 9.70
C GLU A 66 6.85 24.56 8.95
N MET A 67 6.29 23.88 7.94
CA MET A 67 6.99 22.86 7.16
C MET A 67 7.95 23.42 6.12
N TRP A 68 7.66 24.61 5.60
CA TRP A 68 8.43 25.24 4.53
C TRP A 68 9.40 26.34 4.99
N ASN A 69 9.40 26.67 6.29
CA ASN A 69 10.36 27.58 6.94
C ASN A 69 11.48 26.80 7.64
#